data_AF-A0A352RKI2-F1
#
_entry.id   AF-A0A352RKI2-F1
#
_cell.length_a   1.000
_cell.length_b   1.000
_cell.length_c   1.000
_cell.angle_alpha   90.00
_cell.angle_beta   90.00
_cell.angle_gamma   90.00
#
_symmetry.space_group_name_H-M   'P 1'
#
loop_
_entity.id
_entity.type
_entity.pdbx_description
1 polymer ?
#
loop_
_entity_poly.entity_id
_entity_poly.type
_entity_poly.pdbx_seq_one_letter_code
_entity_poly.pdbx_strand_id
1 'polypeptide(L)'
;MSKDENTLILGIGGVGMHLAQRLVHEGYPVTVIESDSELLEAAAESLDARLICGNAMQLSSWREAHAQDMGLMIAATNDDSTNMLSSLIADRFGIERKIVRTRSIDLMDGSILSPEDLKIDLIVHPEELVAQEIFRLVQRASCNDLTPVGDGNMRVLAMRINEDSPLLFKTPKELSATHSEYNFRVMAIARGISTIIPQADEQIRPLDQVFIMARTEDMMPLMDMMKIEHKNIEHMMILGGGLVGSRVAQLLEKEVEIKLIENNQNRADELASDLKNTEVIHGDGTDA
;
A
#
# COMPACT_ATOMS: atom_id res chain seq x y z
N MET A 1 -1.69 13.87 17.98
CA MET A 1 -2.12 13.20 19.23
C MET A 1 -1.27 13.73 20.36
N SER A 2 -1.90 14.15 21.45
CA SER A 2 -1.15 14.33 22.70
C SER A 2 -0.72 12.94 23.20
N LYS A 3 0.39 12.83 23.93
CA LYS A 3 0.78 11.57 24.57
C LYS A 3 -0.19 11.10 25.66
N ASP A 4 -1.15 11.95 26.03
CA ASP A 4 -2.19 11.66 27.02
C ASP A 4 -3.50 11.13 26.40
N GLU A 5 -3.54 10.96 25.08
CA GLU A 5 -4.78 10.65 24.38
C GLU A 5 -4.99 9.13 24.27
N ASN A 6 -5.98 8.60 25.01
CA ASN A 6 -6.28 7.17 25.06
C ASN A 6 -6.81 6.65 23.71
N THR A 7 -6.26 5.52 23.28
CA THR A 7 -6.66 4.83 22.06
C THR A 7 -7.44 3.55 22.38
N LEU A 8 -8.63 3.42 21.79
CA LEU A 8 -9.43 2.20 21.83
C LEU A 8 -9.23 1.40 20.55
N ILE A 9 -8.75 0.17 20.66
CA ILE A 9 -8.63 -0.77 19.54
C ILE A 9 -9.69 -1.85 19.68
N LEU A 10 -10.45 -2.07 18.61
CA LEU A 10 -11.45 -3.14 18.54
C LEU A 10 -10.91 -4.26 17.66
N GLY A 11 -10.68 -5.43 18.28
CA GLY A 11 -10.08 -6.59 17.65
C GLY A 11 -8.55 -6.56 17.63
N ILE A 12 -7.94 -7.67 18.04
CA ILE A 12 -6.49 -7.94 18.01
C ILE A 12 -6.19 -9.25 17.28
N GLY A 13 -6.84 -9.43 16.12
CA GLY A 13 -6.32 -10.32 15.09
C GLY A 13 -4.97 -9.82 14.55
N GLY A 14 -4.58 -10.27 13.34
CA GLY A 14 -3.26 -9.94 12.78
C GLY A 14 -2.91 -8.45 12.76
N VAL A 15 -3.81 -7.59 12.25
CA VAL A 15 -3.54 -6.14 12.13
C VAL A 15 -3.63 -5.43 13.49
N GLY A 16 -4.69 -5.69 14.26
CA GLY A 16 -4.95 -5.01 15.53
C GLY A 16 -3.86 -5.26 16.57
N MET A 17 -3.34 -6.49 16.65
CA MET A 17 -2.24 -6.84 17.56
C MET A 17 -0.97 -6.05 17.26
N HIS A 18 -0.50 -6.06 16.01
CA HIS A 18 0.72 -5.35 15.63
C HIS A 18 0.60 -3.83 15.83
N LEU A 19 -0.59 -3.28 15.55
CA LEU A 19 -0.87 -1.87 15.79
C LEU A 19 -0.82 -1.53 17.29
N ALA A 20 -1.45 -2.36 18.14
CA ALA A 20 -1.43 -2.18 19.58
C ALA A 20 0.01 -2.23 20.13
N GLN A 21 0.79 -3.23 19.73
CA GLN A 21 2.20 -3.37 20.11
C GLN A 21 3.02 -2.13 19.73
N ARG A 22 2.82 -1.61 18.51
CA ARG A 22 3.55 -0.43 18.03
C ARG A 22 3.19 0.82 18.82
N LEU A 23 1.91 1.05 19.08
CA LEU A 23 1.43 2.20 19.84
C LEU A 23 1.91 2.17 21.29
N VAL A 24 1.83 1.01 21.96
CA VAL A 24 2.37 0.81 23.30
C VAL A 24 3.88 1.06 23.32
N HIS A 25 4.62 0.53 22.34
CA HIS A 25 6.06 0.76 22.22
C HIS A 25 6.43 2.25 22.04
N GLU A 26 5.60 3.03 21.36
CA GLU A 26 5.78 4.49 21.20
C GLU A 26 5.31 5.30 22.43
N GLY A 27 4.75 4.62 23.43
CA GLY A 27 4.33 5.18 24.71
C GLY A 27 2.90 5.75 24.73
N TYR A 28 2.04 5.31 23.81
CA TYR A 28 0.62 5.68 23.81
C TYR A 28 -0.19 4.72 24.69
N PRO A 29 -1.14 5.22 25.49
CA PRO A 29 -2.06 4.38 26.26
C PRO A 29 -3.08 3.70 25.33
N VAL A 30 -3.11 2.36 25.38
CA VAL A 30 -3.96 1.52 24.55
C VAL A 30 -4.94 0.72 25.43
N THR A 31 -6.21 0.72 25.03
CA THR A 31 -7.24 -0.20 25.53
C THR A 31 -7.75 -1.05 24.37
N VAL A 32 -7.90 -2.35 24.58
CA VAL A 32 -8.34 -3.32 23.57
C VAL A 32 -9.67 -3.94 24.01
N ILE A 33 -10.61 -4.07 23.07
CA ILE A 33 -11.77 -4.96 23.20
C ILE A 33 -11.61 -6.10 22.19
N GLU A 34 -11.57 -7.34 22.68
CA GLU A 34 -11.48 -8.55 21.86
C GLU A 34 -12.43 -9.63 22.38
N SER A 35 -13.13 -10.29 21.46
CA SER A 35 -14.10 -11.34 21.78
C SER A 35 -13.48 -12.72 21.92
N ASP A 36 -12.33 -12.96 21.29
CA ASP A 36 -11.60 -14.22 21.36
C ASP A 36 -10.68 -14.24 22.58
N SER A 37 -10.99 -15.11 23.54
CA SER A 37 -10.23 -15.26 24.77
C SER A 37 -8.81 -15.78 24.53
N GLU A 38 -8.60 -16.64 23.53
CA GLU A 38 -7.27 -17.21 23.25
C GLU A 38 -6.33 -16.12 22.71
N LEU A 39 -6.83 -15.27 21.80
CA LEU A 39 -6.07 -14.12 21.31
C LEU A 39 -5.75 -13.12 22.43
N LEU A 40 -6.69 -12.91 23.36
CA LEU A 40 -6.52 -11.99 24.47
C LEU A 40 -5.52 -12.52 25.51
N GLU A 41 -5.53 -13.82 25.80
CA GLU A 41 -4.53 -14.47 26.66
C GLU A 41 -3.12 -14.36 26.04
N ALA A 42 -2.99 -14.65 24.74
CA ALA A 42 -1.72 -14.49 24.03
C ALA A 42 -1.23 -13.03 23.99
N ALA A 43 -2.16 -12.06 23.87
CA ALA A 43 -1.84 -10.64 23.93
C ALA A 43 -1.27 -10.24 25.29
N ALA A 44 -1.89 -10.73 26.38
CA ALA A 44 -1.51 -10.39 27.75
C ALA A 44 -0.05 -10.73 28.09
N GLU A 45 0.55 -11.72 27.40
CA GLU A 45 1.95 -12.08 27.59
C GLU A 45 2.95 -11.05 27.05
N SER A 46 2.54 -10.24 26.05
CA SER A 46 3.46 -9.38 25.29
C SER A 46 3.02 -7.91 25.15
N LEU A 47 1.80 -7.59 25.55
CA LEU A 47 1.20 -6.28 25.33
C LEU A 47 0.83 -5.61 26.66
N ASP A 48 1.55 -4.53 27.00
CA ASP A 48 1.24 -3.67 28.15
C ASP A 48 0.10 -2.69 27.80
N ALA A 49 -1.11 -3.24 27.69
CA ALA A 49 -2.33 -2.51 27.39
C ALA A 49 -3.47 -2.99 28.30
N ARG A 50 -4.52 -2.18 28.43
CA ARG A 50 -5.75 -2.65 29.08
C ARG A 50 -6.51 -3.57 28.13
N LEU A 51 -6.67 -4.84 28.50
CA LEU A 51 -7.35 -5.85 27.67
C LEU A 51 -8.74 -6.16 28.24
N ILE A 52 -9.76 -6.14 27.38
CA ILE A 52 -11.15 -6.42 27.75
C ILE A 52 -11.67 -7.55 26.86
N CYS A 53 -12.05 -8.65 27.49
CA CYS A 53 -12.71 -9.77 26.82
C CYS A 53 -14.17 -9.42 26.58
N GLY A 54 -14.52 -9.00 25.38
CA GLY A 54 -15.86 -8.53 25.05
C GLY A 54 -16.11 -8.34 23.56
N ASN A 55 -17.37 -8.23 23.18
CA ASN A 55 -17.76 -8.00 21.79
C ASN A 55 -17.93 -6.49 21.52
N ALA A 56 -17.39 -6.01 20.40
CA ALA A 56 -17.49 -4.61 19.97
C ALA A 56 -18.93 -4.14 19.66
N MET A 57 -19.87 -5.06 19.51
CA MET A 57 -21.30 -4.78 19.35
C MET A 57 -22.07 -4.68 20.68
N GLN A 58 -21.41 -4.95 21.81
CA GLN A 58 -22.03 -4.89 23.14
C GLN A 58 -21.60 -3.62 23.89
N LEU A 59 -22.56 -2.72 24.16
CA LEU A 59 -22.29 -1.46 24.86
C LEU A 59 -21.69 -1.63 26.28
N SER A 60 -21.85 -2.79 26.91
CA SER A 60 -21.18 -3.12 28.18
C SER A 60 -19.67 -3.10 28.04
N SER A 61 -19.11 -3.66 26.96
CA SER A 61 -17.67 -3.70 26.68
C SER A 61 -17.09 -2.28 26.55
N TRP A 62 -17.82 -1.38 25.90
CA TRP A 62 -17.41 0.03 25.73
C TRP A 62 -17.43 0.80 27.05
N ARG A 63 -18.40 0.52 27.92
CA ARG A 63 -18.45 1.11 29.26
C ARG A 63 -17.32 0.59 30.14
N GLU A 64 -17.03 -0.70 30.07
CA GLU A 64 -15.87 -1.30 30.75
C GLU A 64 -14.55 -0.73 30.23
N ALA A 65 -14.48 -0.39 28.95
CA ALA A 65 -13.33 0.28 28.34
C ALA A 65 -13.21 1.77 28.70
N HIS A 66 -14.20 2.36 29.37
CA HIS A 66 -14.30 3.80 29.57
C HIS A 66 -14.20 4.57 28.24
N ALA A 67 -14.94 4.13 27.21
CA ALA A 67 -14.85 4.65 25.86
C ALA A 67 -15.07 6.18 25.74
N GLN A 68 -15.79 6.79 26.69
CA GLN A 68 -15.99 8.24 26.77
C GLN A 68 -14.71 9.05 27.03
N ASP A 69 -13.65 8.40 27.53
CA ASP A 69 -12.35 9.00 27.83
C ASP A 69 -11.33 8.77 26.69
N MET A 70 -11.78 8.24 25.54
CA MET A 70 -10.96 7.90 24.39
C MET A 70 -10.97 9.03 23.36
N GLY A 71 -9.79 9.40 22.84
CA GLY A 71 -9.65 10.39 21.77
C GLY A 71 -9.44 9.78 20.38
N LEU A 72 -9.31 8.46 20.31
CA LEU A 72 -9.16 7.71 19.06
C LEU A 72 -9.77 6.32 19.21
N MET A 73 -10.54 5.90 18.20
CA MET A 73 -10.98 4.52 18.03
C MET A 73 -10.41 3.95 16.73
N ILE A 74 -9.91 2.72 16.80
CA ILE A 74 -9.42 1.96 15.65
C ILE A 74 -10.13 0.61 15.61
N ALA A 75 -11.00 0.41 14.61
CA ALA A 75 -11.71 -0.83 14.41
C ALA A 75 -10.98 -1.73 13.42
N ALA A 76 -10.37 -2.80 13.92
CA ALA A 76 -9.51 -3.70 13.18
C ALA A 76 -9.94 -5.18 13.31
N THR A 77 -11.23 -5.42 13.56
CA THR A 77 -11.78 -6.79 13.62
C THR A 77 -11.81 -7.43 12.22
N ASN A 78 -12.10 -8.74 12.18
CA ASN A 78 -12.23 -9.50 10.94
C ASN A 78 -13.55 -9.29 10.19
N ASP A 79 -14.48 -8.52 10.77
CA ASP A 79 -15.81 -8.28 10.21
C ASP A 79 -15.99 -6.79 9.88
N ASP A 80 -16.16 -6.50 8.59
CA ASP A 80 -16.31 -5.12 8.10
C ASP A 80 -17.56 -4.45 8.68
N SER A 81 -18.65 -5.20 8.86
CA SER A 81 -19.90 -4.68 9.42
C SER A 81 -19.72 -4.20 10.87
N THR A 82 -18.99 -4.97 11.68
CA THR A 82 -18.62 -4.63 13.05
C THR A 82 -17.73 -3.40 13.06
N ASN A 83 -16.74 -3.33 12.17
CA ASN A 83 -15.83 -2.18 12.11
C ASN A 83 -16.60 -0.89 11.71
N MET A 84 -17.46 -0.97 10.69
CA MET A 84 -18.29 0.14 10.24
C MET A 84 -19.27 0.57 11.34
N LEU A 85 -20.03 -0.34 11.94
CA LEU A 85 -21.04 0.01 12.94
C LEU A 85 -20.42 0.50 14.25
N SER A 86 -19.20 0.05 14.58
CA SER A 86 -18.46 0.55 15.74
C SER A 86 -18.17 2.06 15.66
N SER A 87 -18.02 2.63 14.46
CA SER A 87 -17.81 4.07 14.30
C SER A 87 -19.01 4.90 14.76
N LEU A 88 -20.23 4.43 14.47
CA LEU A 88 -21.45 5.04 14.99
C LEU A 88 -21.58 4.87 16.51
N ILE A 89 -21.14 3.73 17.06
CA ILE A 89 -21.12 3.53 18.53
C ILE A 89 -20.12 4.50 19.17
N ALA A 90 -18.91 4.59 18.62
CA ALA A 90 -17.86 5.50 19.07
C ALA A 90 -18.32 6.96 19.06
N ASP A 91 -19.06 7.37 18.01
CA ASP A 91 -19.68 8.69 17.92
C ASP A 91 -20.65 8.97 19.09
N ARG A 92 -21.43 7.97 19.52
CA ARG A 92 -22.31 8.08 20.70
C ARG A 92 -21.56 8.17 22.03
N PHE A 93 -20.34 7.66 22.10
CA PHE A 93 -19.45 7.84 23.25
C PHE A 93 -18.64 9.14 23.19
N GLY A 94 -18.75 9.93 22.10
CA GLY A 94 -18.06 11.20 21.94
C GLY A 94 -16.61 11.07 21.46
N ILE A 95 -16.22 9.91 20.91
CA ILE A 95 -14.88 9.72 20.35
C ILE A 95 -14.78 10.48 19.04
N GLU A 96 -13.92 11.49 18.99
CA GLU A 96 -13.80 12.40 17.86
C GLU A 96 -13.22 11.74 16.61
N ARG A 97 -12.16 10.92 16.76
CA ARG A 97 -11.44 10.30 15.64
C ARG A 97 -11.67 8.80 15.56
N LYS A 98 -12.09 8.32 14.40
CA LYS A 98 -12.51 6.94 14.14
C LYS A 98 -11.84 6.43 12.86
N ILE A 99 -10.96 5.44 13.01
CA ILE A 99 -10.28 4.75 11.93
C ILE A 99 -10.89 3.35 11.79
N VAL A 100 -11.29 2.98 10.58
CA VAL A 100 -11.99 1.71 10.32
C VAL A 100 -11.24 0.93 9.26
N ARG A 101 -10.90 -0.33 9.57
CA ARG A 101 -10.42 -1.30 8.58
C ARG A 101 -11.61 -1.93 7.87
N THR A 102 -11.58 -1.95 6.54
CA THR A 102 -12.57 -2.67 5.73
C THR A 102 -11.89 -3.36 4.55
N ARG A 103 -12.34 -4.59 4.24
CA ARG A 103 -11.94 -5.31 3.04
C ARG A 103 -12.83 -4.97 1.86
N SER A 104 -14.10 -4.67 2.12
CA SER A 104 -15.04 -4.23 1.09
C SER A 104 -14.71 -2.82 0.60
N ILE A 105 -14.82 -2.65 -0.71
CA ILE A 105 -14.74 -1.38 -1.44
C ILE A 105 -16.12 -0.76 -1.71
N ASP A 106 -17.19 -1.29 -1.12
CA ASP A 106 -18.58 -0.83 -1.34
C ASP A 106 -18.86 0.60 -0.82
N LEU A 107 -17.93 1.18 -0.07
CA LEU A 107 -17.95 2.56 0.44
C LEU A 107 -17.05 3.51 -0.35
N MET A 108 -16.53 3.09 -1.50
CA MET A 108 -15.72 3.94 -2.38
C MET A 108 -16.58 4.98 -3.13
N ASP A 109 -15.90 5.99 -3.68
CA ASP A 109 -16.50 7.12 -4.39
C ASP A 109 -17.66 6.73 -5.33
N GLY A 110 -18.83 7.33 -5.10
CA GLY A 110 -20.06 7.06 -5.86
C GLY A 110 -21.00 6.03 -5.22
N SER A 111 -20.65 5.48 -4.05
CA SER A 111 -21.54 4.66 -3.24
C SER A 111 -22.76 5.46 -2.71
N ILE A 112 -23.84 4.74 -2.40
CA ILE A 112 -25.04 5.32 -1.75
C ILE A 112 -24.74 5.75 -0.30
N LEU A 113 -23.79 5.06 0.34
CA LEU A 113 -23.37 5.29 1.72
C LEU A 113 -21.94 5.80 1.73
N SER A 114 -21.73 6.98 2.32
CA SER A 114 -20.40 7.58 2.45
C SER A 114 -19.78 7.29 3.83
N PRO A 115 -18.45 7.41 3.97
CA PRO A 115 -17.79 7.38 5.29
C PRO A 115 -18.34 8.43 6.27
N GLU A 116 -18.77 9.59 5.76
CA GLU A 116 -19.32 10.70 6.55
C GLU A 116 -20.67 10.33 7.19
N ASP A 117 -21.50 9.56 6.49
CA ASP A 117 -22.79 9.05 7.00
C ASP A 117 -22.57 8.10 8.18
N LEU A 118 -21.47 7.36 8.16
CA LEU A 118 -21.07 6.43 9.21
C LEU A 118 -20.21 7.09 10.29
N LYS A 119 -19.86 8.37 10.15
CA LYS A 119 -18.98 9.09 11.09
C LYS A 119 -17.57 8.50 11.14
N ILE A 120 -17.06 8.03 10.01
CA ILE A 120 -15.72 7.49 9.87
C ILE A 120 -14.79 8.58 9.33
N ASP A 121 -13.68 8.83 10.03
CA ASP A 121 -12.69 9.84 9.61
C ASP A 121 -11.66 9.29 8.63
N LEU A 122 -11.31 8.01 8.76
CA LEU A 122 -10.39 7.33 7.87
C LEU A 122 -10.79 5.87 7.68
N ILE A 123 -10.94 5.47 6.43
CA ILE A 123 -11.07 4.07 6.04
C ILE A 123 -9.71 3.56 5.56
N VAL A 124 -9.32 2.38 6.05
CA VAL A 124 -8.10 1.69 5.63
C VAL A 124 -8.51 0.39 4.94
N HIS A 125 -8.00 0.22 3.71
CA HIS A 125 -8.11 -1.00 2.91
C HIS A 125 -6.73 -1.66 2.80
N PRO A 126 -6.33 -2.53 3.75
CA PRO A 126 -4.99 -3.09 3.78
C PRO A 126 -4.64 -3.85 2.49
N GLU A 127 -5.57 -4.63 1.97
CA GLU A 127 -5.37 -5.44 0.77
C GLU A 127 -5.13 -4.58 -0.48
N GLU A 128 -5.84 -3.45 -0.62
CA GLU A 128 -5.60 -2.48 -1.69
C GLU A 128 -4.22 -1.81 -1.54
N LEU A 129 -3.85 -1.40 -0.32
CA LEU A 129 -2.55 -0.77 -0.06
C LEU A 129 -1.39 -1.72 -0.38
N VAL A 130 -1.52 -3.00 -0.03
CA VAL A 130 -0.54 -4.04 -0.37
C VAL A 130 -0.48 -4.25 -1.88
N ALA A 131 -1.63 -4.38 -2.54
CA ALA A 131 -1.67 -4.58 -3.99
C ALA A 131 -1.03 -3.41 -4.76
N GLN A 132 -1.29 -2.17 -4.32
CA GLN A 132 -0.65 -0.98 -4.89
C GLN A 132 0.86 -0.96 -4.67
N GLU A 133 1.34 -1.40 -3.51
CA GLU A 133 2.79 -1.47 -3.28
C GLU A 133 3.46 -2.55 -4.12
N ILE A 134 2.83 -3.72 -4.28
CA ILE A 134 3.31 -4.75 -5.22
C ILE A 134 3.34 -4.18 -6.64
N PHE A 135 2.27 -3.53 -7.11
CA PHE A 135 2.24 -2.84 -8.39
C PHE A 135 3.43 -1.87 -8.53
N ARG A 136 3.66 -1.00 -7.54
CA ARG A 136 4.81 -0.06 -7.56
C ARG A 136 6.15 -0.79 -7.59
N LEU A 137 6.31 -1.89 -6.87
CA LEU A 137 7.54 -2.68 -6.88
C LEU A 137 7.78 -3.32 -8.25
N VAL A 138 6.73 -3.80 -8.91
CA VAL A 138 6.79 -4.34 -10.27
C VAL A 138 7.18 -3.23 -11.25
N GLN A 139 6.53 -2.07 -11.18
CA GLN A 139 6.88 -0.91 -12.00
C GLN A 139 8.32 -0.43 -11.76
N ARG A 140 8.82 -0.51 -10.52
CA ARG A 140 10.22 -0.17 -10.18
C ARG A 140 11.22 -1.24 -10.61
N ALA A 141 10.83 -2.50 -10.61
CA ALA A 141 11.66 -3.63 -10.99
C ALA A 141 11.78 -3.74 -12.52
N SER A 142 10.72 -3.37 -13.23
CA SER A 142 10.85 -2.87 -14.61
C SER A 142 11.85 -1.71 -14.56
N CYS A 143 13.02 -1.91 -15.14
CA CYS A 143 14.18 -1.04 -14.88
C CYS A 143 13.94 0.41 -15.29
N ASN A 144 12.94 0.64 -16.13
CA ASN A 144 12.56 1.92 -16.72
C ASN A 144 11.03 2.00 -16.83
N ASP A 145 10.42 2.96 -16.16
CA ASP A 145 9.03 3.37 -16.44
C ASP A 145 9.05 4.62 -17.32
N LEU A 146 8.33 4.57 -18.45
CA LEU A 146 8.25 5.64 -19.44
C LEU A 146 6.85 6.25 -19.45
N THR A 147 6.67 7.32 -18.67
CA THR A 147 5.37 7.99 -18.56
C THR A 147 5.26 9.18 -19.53
N PRO A 148 4.21 9.29 -20.36
CA PRO A 148 3.97 10.46 -21.20
C PRO A 148 3.50 11.67 -20.38
N VAL A 149 3.96 12.87 -20.74
CA VAL A 149 3.63 14.15 -20.07
C VAL A 149 3.41 15.24 -21.12
N GLY A 150 2.56 16.24 -20.81
CA GLY A 150 2.33 17.40 -21.68
C GLY A 150 1.73 16.99 -23.03
N ASP A 151 0.53 16.41 -23.01
CA ASP A 151 -0.19 15.87 -24.17
C ASP A 151 0.60 14.81 -24.97
N GLY A 152 1.60 14.20 -24.36
CA GLY A 152 2.43 13.15 -24.96
C GLY A 152 3.65 13.65 -25.73
N ASN A 153 3.94 14.95 -25.73
CA ASN A 153 5.12 15.51 -26.39
C ASN A 153 6.43 15.27 -25.62
N MET A 154 6.33 15.04 -24.32
CA MET A 154 7.45 14.72 -23.43
C MET A 154 7.24 13.35 -22.80
N ARG A 155 8.35 12.71 -22.41
CA ARG A 155 8.35 11.51 -21.59
C ARG A 155 9.22 11.70 -20.37
N VAL A 156 8.81 11.07 -19.27
CA VAL A 156 9.61 10.93 -18.06
C VAL A 156 10.02 9.48 -17.94
N LEU A 157 11.33 9.25 -17.90
CA LEU A 157 11.96 8.00 -17.56
C LEU A 157 12.21 7.97 -16.05
N ALA A 158 11.57 7.06 -15.33
CA ALA A 158 11.93 6.73 -13.96
C ALA A 158 12.77 5.46 -13.95
N MET A 159 13.99 5.53 -13.40
CA MET A 159 14.88 4.37 -13.35
C MET A 159 15.52 4.18 -11.98
N ARG A 160 15.71 2.93 -11.59
CA ARG A 160 16.41 2.54 -10.37
C ARG A 160 17.92 2.48 -10.64
N ILE A 161 18.72 3.08 -9.77
CA ILE A 161 20.18 3.02 -9.86
C ILE A 161 20.69 1.79 -9.10
N ASN A 162 21.17 0.82 -9.87
CA ASN A 162 21.89 -0.36 -9.39
C ASN A 162 23.41 -0.21 -9.60
N GLU A 163 24.19 -1.20 -9.18
CA GLU A 163 25.65 -1.19 -9.28
C GLU A 163 26.17 -1.14 -10.71
N ASP A 164 25.41 -1.71 -11.66
CA ASP A 164 25.73 -1.73 -13.09
C ASP A 164 25.25 -0.48 -13.84
N SER A 165 24.62 0.48 -13.14
CA SER A 165 23.97 1.62 -13.79
C SER A 165 25.00 2.57 -14.41
N PRO A 166 24.82 2.98 -15.68
CA PRO A 166 25.72 3.93 -16.34
C PRO A 166 25.61 5.35 -15.77
N LEU A 167 24.61 5.62 -14.92
CA LEU A 167 24.41 6.92 -14.26
C LEU A 167 25.01 6.97 -12.85
N LEU A 168 25.47 5.84 -12.32
CA LEU A 168 26.00 5.76 -10.96
C LEU A 168 27.20 6.70 -10.78
N PHE A 169 27.18 7.47 -9.69
CA PHE A 169 28.17 8.49 -9.33
C PHE A 169 28.30 9.69 -10.28
N LYS A 170 27.47 9.79 -11.31
CA LYS A 170 27.40 10.97 -12.19
C LYS A 170 26.51 12.06 -11.59
N THR A 171 26.73 13.28 -12.02
CA THR A 171 25.92 14.46 -11.71
C THR A 171 25.09 14.91 -12.92
N PRO A 172 23.97 15.63 -12.74
CA PRO A 172 23.21 16.20 -13.86
C PRO A 172 24.08 17.04 -14.81
N LYS A 173 25.04 17.80 -14.28
CA LYS A 173 25.97 18.61 -15.09
C LYS A 173 26.84 17.74 -16.01
N GLU A 174 27.41 16.65 -15.48
CA GLU A 174 28.25 15.74 -16.26
C GLU A 174 27.43 15.02 -17.33
N LEU A 175 26.20 14.61 -16.99
CA LEU A 175 25.28 14.00 -17.94
C LEU A 175 24.96 14.96 -19.08
N SER A 176 24.56 16.21 -18.77
CA SER A 176 24.23 17.20 -19.81
C SER A 176 25.45 17.58 -20.66
N ALA A 177 26.67 17.56 -20.10
CA ALA A 177 27.90 17.83 -20.86
C ALA A 177 28.31 16.68 -21.78
N THR A 178 28.09 15.44 -21.36
CA THR A 178 28.49 14.23 -22.11
C THR A 178 27.46 13.87 -23.19
N HIS A 179 26.21 14.25 -23.00
CA HIS A 179 25.08 13.85 -23.84
C HIS A 179 24.35 15.08 -24.43
N SER A 180 25.12 16.02 -25.00
CA SER A 180 24.60 17.31 -25.50
C SER A 180 23.76 17.21 -26.79
N GLU A 181 23.70 16.04 -27.41
CA GLU A 181 22.94 15.79 -28.65
C GLU A 181 21.43 15.79 -28.42
N TYR A 182 20.99 15.51 -27.18
CA TYR A 182 19.59 15.47 -26.80
C TYR A 182 19.28 16.46 -25.68
N ASN A 183 18.08 17.04 -25.76
CA ASN A 183 17.58 17.93 -24.73
C ASN A 183 16.85 17.10 -23.66
N PHE A 184 17.52 16.86 -22.54
CA PHE A 184 16.94 16.17 -21.38
C PHE A 184 17.24 16.91 -20.08
N ARG A 185 16.51 16.57 -19.02
CA ARG A 185 16.72 17.11 -17.68
C ARG A 185 16.51 16.04 -16.62
N VAL A 186 17.43 15.94 -15.66
CA VAL A 186 17.19 15.19 -14.42
C VAL A 186 16.25 16.04 -13.55
N MET A 187 15.02 15.56 -13.35
CA MET A 187 13.94 16.29 -12.70
C MET A 187 13.95 16.12 -11.18
N ALA A 188 14.14 14.89 -10.74
CA ALA A 188 14.08 14.50 -9.33
C ALA A 188 14.95 13.26 -9.08
N ILE A 189 15.37 13.12 -7.83
CA ILE A 189 16.01 11.92 -7.29
C ILE A 189 15.25 11.54 -6.03
N ALA A 190 14.58 10.38 -6.03
CA ALA A 190 14.00 9.82 -4.82
C ALA A 190 15.05 8.92 -4.13
N ARG A 191 15.40 9.28 -2.90
CA ARG A 191 16.41 8.63 -2.07
C ARG A 191 15.79 8.24 -0.73
N GLY A 192 15.49 6.95 -0.57
CA GLY A 192 14.72 6.47 0.57
C GLY A 192 13.32 7.10 0.60
N ILE A 193 13.01 7.85 1.66
CA ILE A 193 11.72 8.54 1.84
C ILE A 193 11.74 10.01 1.35
N SER A 194 12.88 10.50 0.87
CA SER A 194 13.05 11.90 0.49
C SER A 194 13.09 12.05 -1.03
N THR A 195 12.43 13.09 -1.53
CA THR A 195 12.51 13.51 -2.94
C THR A 195 13.37 14.76 -3.03
N ILE A 196 14.43 14.68 -3.82
CA ILE A 196 15.41 15.74 -4.04
C ILE A 196 15.18 16.31 -5.44
N ILE A 197 15.07 17.64 -5.56
CA ILE A 197 15.17 18.32 -6.86
C ILE A 197 16.65 18.63 -7.09
N PRO A 198 17.35 17.88 -7.95
CA PRO A 198 18.81 17.92 -8.01
C PRO A 198 19.30 19.26 -8.57
N GLN A 199 20.33 19.80 -7.94
CA GLN A 199 21.15 20.85 -8.53
C GLN A 199 22.20 20.22 -9.47
N ALA A 200 22.96 21.05 -10.17
CA ALA A 200 23.90 20.63 -11.20
C ALA A 200 24.93 19.59 -10.72
N ASP A 201 25.29 19.65 -9.44
CA ASP A 201 26.32 18.88 -8.75
C ASP A 201 25.78 17.77 -7.84
N GLU A 202 24.45 17.57 -7.76
CA GLU A 202 23.88 16.48 -6.96
C GLU A 202 24.29 15.13 -7.56
N GLN A 203 25.03 14.34 -6.79
CA GLN A 203 25.54 13.06 -7.24
C GLN A 203 24.47 11.97 -7.12
N ILE A 204 24.29 11.21 -8.19
CA ILE A 204 23.45 10.02 -8.23
C ILE A 204 24.16 8.88 -7.49
N ARG A 205 23.44 8.21 -6.57
CA ARG A 205 23.96 7.19 -5.65
C ARG A 205 23.30 5.83 -5.89
N PRO A 206 23.92 4.73 -5.40
CA PRO A 206 23.26 3.44 -5.39
C PRO A 206 21.93 3.53 -4.68
N LEU A 207 20.93 2.81 -5.17
CA LEU A 207 19.58 2.80 -4.58
C LEU A 207 18.87 4.16 -4.65
N ASP A 208 19.26 5.06 -5.56
CA ASP A 208 18.42 6.17 -5.98
C ASP A 208 17.38 5.73 -7.02
N GLN A 209 16.25 6.44 -7.06
CA GLN A 209 15.33 6.40 -8.20
C GLN A 209 15.42 7.76 -8.89
N VAL A 210 15.94 7.77 -10.12
CA VAL A 210 16.23 8.98 -10.90
C VAL A 210 15.13 9.19 -11.94
N PHE A 211 14.66 10.43 -12.05
CA PHE A 211 13.63 10.82 -13.01
C PHE A 211 14.24 11.73 -14.07
N ILE A 212 14.27 11.27 -15.32
CA ILE A 212 14.82 11.99 -16.47
C ILE A 212 13.68 12.35 -17.42
N MET A 213 13.56 13.63 -17.77
CA MET A 213 12.57 14.10 -18.74
C MET A 213 13.25 14.44 -20.06
N ALA A 214 12.68 14.00 -21.17
CA ALA A 214 13.12 14.33 -22.53
C ALA A 214 11.91 14.43 -23.48
N ARG A 215 12.11 14.95 -24.71
CA ARG A 215 11.10 14.85 -25.76
C ARG A 215 10.80 13.39 -26.08
N THR A 216 9.55 13.09 -26.41
CA THR A 216 9.11 11.73 -26.74
C THR A 216 9.96 11.07 -27.83
N GLU A 217 10.32 11.83 -28.87
CA GLU A 217 11.15 11.38 -29.99
C GLU A 217 12.62 11.12 -29.60
N ASP A 218 13.13 11.80 -28.56
CA ASP A 218 14.52 11.72 -28.13
C ASP A 218 14.76 10.66 -27.04
N MET A 219 13.69 10.16 -26.40
CA MET A 219 13.82 9.31 -25.22
C MET A 219 14.53 7.97 -25.51
N MET A 220 14.10 7.25 -26.55
CA MET A 220 14.73 5.96 -26.89
C MET A 220 16.20 6.14 -27.31
N PRO A 221 16.55 7.07 -28.22
CA PRO A 221 17.95 7.35 -28.55
C PRO A 221 18.80 7.78 -27.34
N LEU A 222 18.24 8.58 -26.42
CA LEU A 222 18.92 8.98 -25.20
C LEU A 222 19.25 7.78 -24.31
N MET A 223 18.29 6.86 -24.13
CA MET A 223 18.49 5.63 -23.36
C MET A 223 19.60 4.76 -23.95
N ASP A 224 19.57 4.54 -25.27
CA ASP A 224 20.59 3.78 -25.99
C ASP A 224 21.98 4.41 -25.82
N MET A 225 22.09 5.73 -25.98
CA MET A 225 23.36 6.45 -25.84
C MET A 225 23.89 6.39 -24.40
N MET A 226 23.00 6.53 -23.41
CA MET A 226 23.37 6.39 -22.00
C MET A 226 23.61 4.93 -21.60
N LYS A 227 23.39 3.95 -22.48
CA LYS A 227 23.45 2.51 -22.21
C LYS A 227 22.49 2.08 -21.10
N ILE A 228 21.33 2.74 -21.04
CA ILE A 228 20.26 2.39 -20.13
C ILE A 228 19.47 1.24 -20.76
N GLU A 229 19.69 0.03 -20.26
CA GLU A 229 18.92 -1.13 -20.72
C GLU A 229 17.47 -1.01 -20.29
N HIS A 230 16.55 -1.18 -21.24
CA HIS A 230 15.13 -1.29 -20.98
C HIS A 230 14.77 -2.75 -20.68
N LYS A 231 14.64 -3.06 -19.39
CA LYS A 231 14.13 -4.35 -18.92
C LYS A 231 12.70 -4.16 -18.45
N ASN A 232 11.77 -4.73 -19.19
CA ASN A 232 10.39 -4.84 -18.77
C ASN A 232 10.13 -6.23 -18.19
N ILE A 233 9.32 -6.28 -17.15
CA ILE A 233 8.73 -7.54 -16.72
C ILE A 233 7.61 -7.86 -17.71
N GLU A 234 7.89 -8.76 -18.65
CA GLU A 234 6.91 -9.17 -19.66
C GLU A 234 5.98 -10.27 -19.13
N HIS A 235 6.50 -11.14 -18.28
CA HIS A 235 5.76 -12.28 -17.74
C HIS A 235 5.81 -12.32 -16.22
N MET A 236 4.66 -12.58 -15.60
CA MET A 236 4.54 -12.72 -14.15
C MET A 236 3.63 -13.88 -13.79
N MET A 237 4.03 -14.62 -12.76
CA MET A 237 3.19 -15.63 -12.14
C MET A 237 2.73 -15.14 -10.76
N ILE A 238 1.44 -15.25 -10.49
CA ILE A 238 0.83 -14.95 -9.19
C ILE A 238 0.31 -16.26 -8.60
N LEU A 239 0.81 -16.61 -7.41
CA LEU A 239 0.34 -17.77 -6.67
C LEU A 239 -0.70 -17.30 -5.62
N GLY A 240 -1.95 -17.68 -5.82
CA GLY A 240 -3.10 -17.31 -4.98
C GLY A 240 -3.91 -16.13 -5.53
N GLY A 241 -5.20 -16.36 -5.74
CA GLY A 241 -6.21 -15.42 -6.24
C GLY A 241 -7.10 -14.81 -5.15
N GLY A 242 -6.60 -14.74 -3.91
CA GLY A 242 -7.23 -13.98 -2.83
C GLY A 242 -7.29 -12.48 -3.14
N LEU A 243 -7.82 -11.68 -2.21
CA LEU A 243 -8.06 -10.24 -2.40
C LEU A 243 -6.86 -9.46 -2.96
N VAL A 244 -5.65 -9.74 -2.44
CA VAL A 244 -4.41 -9.09 -2.92
C VAL A 244 -4.02 -9.60 -4.31
N GLY A 245 -3.91 -10.91 -4.51
CA GLY A 245 -3.44 -11.49 -5.76
C GLY A 245 -4.33 -11.14 -6.95
N SER A 246 -5.65 -11.21 -6.77
CA SER A 246 -6.61 -10.78 -7.79
C SER A 246 -6.49 -9.29 -8.10
N ARG A 247 -6.27 -8.45 -7.07
CA ARG A 247 -6.14 -7.02 -7.27
C ARG A 247 -4.83 -6.63 -7.97
N VAL A 248 -3.73 -7.28 -7.62
CA VAL A 248 -2.45 -7.13 -8.32
C VAL A 248 -2.59 -7.52 -9.79
N ALA A 249 -3.26 -8.65 -10.08
CA ALA A 249 -3.55 -9.07 -11.45
C ALA A 249 -4.32 -7.98 -12.21
N GLN A 250 -5.41 -7.46 -11.65
CA GLN A 250 -6.19 -6.38 -12.27
C GLN A 250 -5.38 -5.11 -12.55
N LEU A 251 -4.46 -4.73 -11.65
CA LEU A 251 -3.64 -3.54 -11.82
C LEU A 251 -2.60 -3.71 -12.94
N LEU A 252 -2.12 -4.94 -13.17
CA LEU A 252 -1.00 -5.22 -14.08
C LEU A 252 -1.40 -5.90 -15.40
N GLU A 253 -2.62 -6.45 -15.53
CA GLU A 253 -3.03 -7.30 -16.67
C GLU A 253 -3.03 -6.58 -18.04
N LYS A 254 -2.82 -5.27 -18.07
CA LYS A 254 -2.66 -4.50 -19.33
C LYS A 254 -1.20 -4.33 -19.75
N GLU A 255 -0.27 -4.53 -18.83
CA GLU A 255 1.14 -4.18 -18.98
C GLU A 255 2.04 -5.42 -18.90
N VAL A 256 1.59 -6.47 -18.21
CA VAL A 256 2.32 -7.71 -17.98
C VAL A 256 1.44 -8.89 -18.37
N GLU A 257 2.02 -9.93 -18.98
CA GLU A 257 1.33 -11.21 -19.20
C GLU A 257 1.32 -11.99 -17.89
N ILE A 258 0.13 -12.16 -17.31
CA ILE A 258 -0.04 -12.75 -15.98
C ILE A 258 -0.62 -14.15 -16.07
N LYS A 259 0.01 -15.08 -15.35
CA LYS A 259 -0.56 -16.39 -15.03
C LYS A 259 -0.87 -16.45 -13.54
N LEU A 260 -2.14 -16.63 -13.20
CA LEU A 260 -2.61 -16.71 -11.81
C LEU A 260 -2.98 -18.15 -11.48
N ILE A 261 -2.35 -18.72 -10.45
CA ILE A 261 -2.65 -20.07 -9.95
C ILE A 261 -3.53 -19.95 -8.71
N GLU A 262 -4.71 -20.57 -8.71
CA GLU A 262 -5.66 -20.57 -7.60
C GLU A 262 -6.11 -22.00 -7.28
N ASN A 263 -6.08 -22.38 -5.99
CA ASN A 263 -6.35 -23.75 -5.57
C ASN A 263 -7.83 -24.04 -5.31
N ASN A 264 -8.65 -23.00 -5.17
CA ASN A 264 -10.07 -23.12 -4.99
C ASN A 264 -10.78 -22.99 -6.34
N GLN A 265 -11.42 -24.08 -6.79
CA GLN A 265 -12.14 -24.13 -8.06
C GLN A 265 -13.14 -22.97 -8.25
N ASN A 266 -14.01 -22.71 -7.26
CA ASN A 266 -15.03 -21.67 -7.39
C ASN A 266 -14.38 -20.28 -7.54
N ARG A 267 -13.33 -20.02 -6.76
CA ARG A 267 -12.59 -18.76 -6.84
C ARG A 267 -11.85 -18.62 -8.17
N ALA A 268 -11.26 -19.69 -8.69
CA ALA A 268 -10.60 -19.70 -9.99
C ALA A 268 -11.60 -19.37 -11.11
N ASP A 269 -12.80 -19.94 -11.07
CA ASP A 269 -13.87 -19.68 -12.05
C ASP A 269 -14.37 -18.22 -11.99
N GLU A 270 -14.52 -17.66 -10.78
CA GLU A 270 -14.81 -16.23 -10.58
C GLU A 270 -13.72 -15.35 -11.22
N LEU A 271 -12.46 -15.61 -10.89
CA LEU A 271 -11.34 -14.81 -11.38
C LEU A 271 -11.15 -14.90 -12.90
N ALA A 272 -11.39 -16.08 -13.48
CA ALA A 272 -11.36 -16.26 -14.93
C ALA A 272 -12.44 -15.44 -15.66
N SER A 273 -13.52 -15.08 -14.95
CA SER A 273 -14.58 -14.22 -15.47
C SER A 273 -14.27 -12.73 -15.27
N ASP A 274 -13.68 -12.38 -14.14
CA ASP A 274 -13.42 -10.98 -13.75
C ASP A 274 -12.15 -10.39 -14.41
N LEU A 275 -11.10 -11.20 -14.54
CA LEU A 275 -9.80 -10.80 -15.11
C LEU A 275 -9.83 -10.96 -16.63
N LYS A 276 -9.59 -9.87 -17.36
CA LYS A 276 -9.78 -9.84 -18.81
C LYS A 276 -8.56 -10.34 -19.58
N ASN A 277 -7.37 -10.14 -19.02
CA ASN A 277 -6.10 -10.39 -19.69
C ASN A 277 -5.16 -11.25 -18.82
N THR A 278 -5.70 -12.03 -17.89
CA THR A 278 -4.93 -12.93 -17.02
C THR A 278 -5.32 -14.37 -17.31
N GLU A 279 -4.33 -15.25 -17.50
CA GLU A 279 -4.57 -16.69 -17.58
C GLU A 279 -4.74 -17.23 -16.15
N VAL A 280 -5.95 -17.71 -15.83
CA VAL A 280 -6.25 -18.30 -14.53
C VAL A 280 -6.16 -19.82 -14.63
N ILE A 281 -5.34 -20.43 -13.77
CA ILE A 281 -5.09 -21.86 -13.70
C ILE A 281 -5.58 -22.37 -12.36
N HIS A 282 -6.50 -23.33 -12.37
CA HIS A 282 -6.84 -24.06 -11.15
C HIS A 282 -5.74 -25.07 -10.83
N GLY A 283 -5.09 -24.91 -9.68
CA GLY A 283 -3.99 -25.76 -9.23
C GLY A 283 -3.42 -25.33 -7.90
N ASP A 284 -2.59 -26.19 -7.29
CA ASP A 284 -1.84 -25.84 -6.10
C ASP A 284 -0.51 -25.21 -6.50
N GLY A 285 -0.21 -24.01 -5.98
CA GLY A 285 1.07 -23.34 -6.22
C GLY A 285 2.29 -24.05 -5.61
N THR A 286 2.07 -25.10 -4.81
CA THR A 286 3.11 -25.97 -4.26
C THR A 286 3.39 -27.21 -5.10
N ASP A 287 2.56 -27.51 -6.11
CA ASP A 287 2.80 -28.60 -7.06
C ASP A 287 3.81 -28.14 -8.13
N ALA A 288 5.09 -28.50 -7.92
CA ALA A 288 6.21 -28.25 -8.83
C ALA A 288 6.34 -29.31 -9.92
#